data_AF-G3Y8S8-F1
#
_entry.id   AF-G3Y8S8-F1
#
_cell.length_a   1.000
_cell.length_b   1.000
_cell.length_c   1.000
_cell.angle_alpha   90.00
_cell.angle_beta   90.00
_cell.angle_gamma   90.00
#
_symmetry.space_group_name_H-M   'P 1'
#
loop_
_entity.id
_entity.type
_entity.pdbx_description
1 polymer ?
#
loop_
_entity_poly.entity_id
_entity_poly.type
_entity_poly.pdbx_seq_one_letter_code
_entity_poly.pdbx_strand_id
1 'polypeptide(L)'
;LSIYDAATIPTTDLNACFNLIEETSSEAYKNSSTGWSPTKKKKEMKLPDMKYLVVRRENAVVGFMSFMITYEDGKEVIYLYEIHLSSEVQKQGLGKRLLLVLMEIGRRVGMEKAMLTVFTSNGVAQRLYEAIGFGTDEYSPRPRRLRNGMVKEPDYRIMS
;
A
#
# COMPACT_ATOMS: atom_id res chain seq x y z
N LEU A 1 13.09 6.98 11.93
CA LEU A 1 12.66 6.61 10.56
C LEU A 1 13.89 6.14 9.81
N SER A 2 13.82 5.01 9.13
CA SER A 2 14.94 4.50 8.32
C SER A 2 14.45 4.23 6.91
N ILE A 3 15.33 4.42 5.92
CA ILE A 3 14.99 4.30 4.50
C ILE A 3 15.86 3.21 3.90
N TYR A 4 15.26 2.34 3.10
CA TYR A 4 15.96 1.23 2.45
C TYR A 4 15.43 1.00 1.03
N ASP A 5 16.26 0.36 0.21
CA ASP A 5 15.85 -0.34 -1.00
C ASP A 5 15.55 -1.81 -0.67
N ALA A 6 14.82 -2.51 -1.53
CA ALA A 6 14.65 -3.97 -1.40
C ALA A 6 15.99 -4.73 -1.31
N ALA A 7 17.05 -4.21 -1.94
CA ALA A 7 18.38 -4.82 -1.90
C ALA A 7 19.15 -4.55 -0.60
N THR A 8 18.82 -3.48 0.13
CA THR A 8 19.61 -2.99 1.27
C THR A 8 18.90 -3.13 2.62
N ILE A 9 17.59 -3.40 2.61
CA ILE A 9 16.82 -3.63 3.83
C ILE A 9 17.34 -4.89 4.57
N PRO A 10 17.68 -4.79 5.87
CA PRO A 10 18.03 -5.95 6.67
C PRO A 10 16.93 -7.01 6.68
N THR A 11 17.30 -8.29 6.58
CA THR A 11 16.34 -9.41 6.59
C THR A 11 15.41 -9.39 7.80
N THR A 12 15.91 -8.96 8.97
CA THR A 12 15.12 -8.80 10.20
C THR A 12 14.00 -7.77 10.04
N ASP A 13 14.29 -6.65 9.40
CA ASP A 13 13.31 -5.58 9.17
C ASP A 13 12.30 -5.98 8.11
N LEU A 14 12.76 -6.59 7.02
CA LEU A 14 11.88 -7.06 5.95
C LEU A 14 10.89 -8.12 6.48
N ASN A 15 11.36 -9.01 7.36
CA ASN A 15 10.50 -9.99 8.03
C ASN A 15 9.51 -9.31 8.99
N ALA A 16 9.93 -8.28 9.74
CA ALA A 16 9.01 -7.52 10.59
C ALA A 16 7.94 -6.78 9.77
N CYS A 17 8.30 -6.21 8.61
CA CYS A 17 7.34 -5.62 7.68
C CYS A 17 6.37 -6.68 7.13
N PHE A 18 6.88 -7.86 6.77
CA PHE A 18 6.03 -8.97 6.31
C PHE A 18 5.01 -9.39 7.38
N ASN A 19 5.45 -9.52 8.64
CA ASN A 19 4.57 -9.87 9.75
C ASN A 19 3.47 -8.83 9.95
N LEU A 20 3.79 -7.54 9.82
CA LEU A 20 2.80 -6.47 9.87
C LEU A 20 1.75 -6.60 8.74
N ILE A 21 2.16 -6.89 7.50
CA ILE A 21 1.20 -7.14 6.39
C ILE A 21 0.30 -8.34 6.73
N GLU A 22 0.89 -9.42 7.22
CA GLU A 22 0.15 -10.63 7.55
C GLU A 22 -0.89 -10.39 8.65
N GLU A 23 -0.51 -9.66 9.70
CA GLU A 23 -1.38 -9.30 10.82
C GLU A 23 -2.53 -8.38 10.38
N THR A 24 -2.24 -7.36 9.59
CA THR A 24 -3.23 -6.31 9.28
C THR A 24 -4.11 -6.63 8.07
N SER A 25 -3.61 -7.43 7.12
CA SER A 25 -4.19 -7.49 5.77
C SER A 25 -4.38 -8.90 5.22
N SER A 26 -3.81 -9.95 5.84
CA SER A 26 -3.95 -11.31 5.28
C SER A 26 -5.41 -11.76 5.16
N GLU A 27 -6.29 -11.34 6.08
CA GLU A 27 -7.72 -11.62 6.00
C GLU A 27 -8.39 -10.92 4.81
N ALA A 28 -8.07 -9.65 4.56
CA ALA A 28 -8.58 -8.93 3.39
C ALA A 28 -8.12 -9.59 2.09
N TYR A 29 -6.86 -10.04 2.02
CA TYR A 29 -6.35 -10.82 0.90
C TYR A 29 -7.09 -12.15 0.72
N LYS A 30 -7.31 -12.93 1.79
CA LYS A 30 -8.04 -14.21 1.74
C LYS A 30 -9.47 -14.05 1.23
N ASN A 31 -10.12 -12.95 1.58
CA ASN A 31 -11.48 -12.63 1.15
C ASN A 31 -11.55 -11.93 -0.22
N SER A 32 -10.40 -11.64 -0.83
CA SER A 32 -10.31 -11.08 -2.18
C SER A 32 -10.15 -12.18 -3.24
N SER A 33 -10.39 -11.80 -4.49
CA SER A 33 -10.14 -12.60 -5.70
C SER A 33 -8.67 -12.95 -5.92
N THR A 34 -7.72 -12.23 -5.30
CA THR A 34 -6.28 -12.50 -5.41
C THR A 34 -5.81 -13.57 -4.43
N GLY A 35 -6.48 -13.71 -3.28
CA GLY A 35 -6.11 -14.62 -2.20
C GLY A 35 -4.84 -14.20 -1.44
N TRP A 36 -4.52 -14.92 -0.36
CA TRP A 36 -3.28 -14.72 0.42
C TRP A 36 -2.24 -15.78 0.08
N SER A 37 -1.03 -15.37 -0.26
CA SER A 37 0.11 -16.25 -0.44
C SER A 37 1.37 -15.61 0.15
N PRO A 38 1.84 -16.08 1.32
CA PRO A 38 3.08 -15.59 1.95
C PRO A 38 4.27 -15.58 0.99
N THR A 39 4.43 -16.65 0.21
CA THR A 39 5.54 -16.77 -0.75
C THR A 39 5.45 -15.75 -1.87
N LYS A 40 4.27 -15.50 -2.44
CA LYS A 40 4.10 -14.46 -3.47
C LYS A 40 4.34 -13.07 -2.89
N LYS A 41 3.78 -12.77 -1.71
CA LYS A 41 3.96 -11.48 -1.05
C LYS A 41 5.43 -11.21 -0.70
N LYS A 42 6.17 -12.20 -0.18
CA LYS A 42 7.62 -12.07 0.06
C LYS A 42 8.43 -11.85 -1.22
N LYS A 43 8.00 -12.38 -2.36
CA LYS A 43 8.62 -12.12 -3.66
C LYS A 43 8.34 -10.68 -4.13
N GLU A 44 7.09 -10.23 -4.02
CA GLU A 44 6.68 -8.85 -4.33
C GLU A 44 7.44 -7.82 -3.50
N MET A 45 7.59 -8.06 -2.19
CA MET A 45 8.37 -7.20 -1.29
C MET A 45 9.86 -7.05 -1.69
N LYS A 46 10.38 -7.94 -2.54
CA LYS A 46 11.78 -7.94 -3.00
C LYS A 46 11.93 -7.46 -4.44
N LEU A 47 10.89 -6.88 -5.04
CA LEU A 47 10.99 -6.29 -6.37
C LEU A 47 12.08 -5.20 -6.38
N PRO A 48 12.93 -5.13 -7.44
CA PRO A 48 14.15 -4.33 -7.43
C PRO A 48 13.97 -2.84 -7.07
N ASP A 49 12.88 -2.24 -7.54
CA ASP A 49 12.64 -0.81 -7.38
C ASP A 49 11.89 -0.45 -6.08
N MET A 50 11.50 -1.45 -5.29
CA MET A 50 10.79 -1.23 -4.03
C MET A 50 11.65 -0.42 -3.05
N LYS A 51 11.07 0.65 -2.55
CA LYS A 51 11.60 1.51 -1.49
C LYS A 51 10.82 1.28 -0.21
N TYR A 52 11.47 1.42 0.93
CA TYR A 52 10.88 1.23 2.26
C TYR A 52 11.18 2.43 3.16
N LEU A 53 10.14 2.94 3.84
CA LEU A 53 10.24 3.79 5.02
C LEU A 53 9.84 2.97 6.24
N VAL A 54 10.80 2.65 7.10
CA VAL A 54 10.59 1.85 8.32
C VAL A 54 10.47 2.76 9.54
N VAL A 55 9.37 2.61 10.27
CA VAL A 55 9.10 3.30 11.54
C VAL A 55 9.50 2.41 12.70
N ARG A 56 10.28 2.98 13.62
CA ARG A 56 10.78 2.28 14.80
C ARG A 56 10.36 2.97 16.08
N ARG A 57 10.14 2.14 17.09
CA ARG A 57 10.12 2.54 18.50
C ARG A 57 11.21 1.75 19.18
N GLU A 58 12.21 2.44 19.72
CA GLU A 58 13.46 1.81 20.17
C GLU A 58 14.07 0.95 19.04
N ASN A 59 14.27 -0.34 19.27
CA ASN A 59 14.82 -1.28 18.29
C ASN A 59 13.75 -2.10 17.55
N ALA A 60 12.46 -1.87 17.82
CA ALA A 60 11.37 -2.62 17.21
C ALA A 60 10.75 -1.87 16.02
N VAL A 61 10.48 -2.60 14.93
CA VAL A 61 9.68 -2.10 13.81
C VAL A 61 8.22 -2.06 14.24
N VAL A 62 7.65 -0.85 14.28
CA VAL A 62 6.23 -0.62 14.68
C VAL A 62 5.38 -0.16 13.50
N GLY A 63 5.96 -0.06 12.31
CA GLY A 63 5.25 0.33 11.11
C GLY A 63 6.19 0.51 9.95
N PHE A 64 5.65 0.52 8.74
CA PHE A 64 6.39 0.82 7.54
C PHE A 64 5.48 1.31 6.42
N MET A 65 6.10 1.88 5.40
CA MET A 65 5.50 2.18 4.11
C MET A 65 6.43 1.68 3.01
N SER A 66 5.91 1.03 1.97
CA SER A 66 6.68 0.65 0.79
C SER A 66 6.05 1.20 -0.48
N PHE A 67 6.90 1.67 -1.40
CA PHE A 67 6.47 2.30 -2.63
C PHE A 67 7.49 2.13 -3.75
N MET A 68 7.08 2.37 -4.99
CA MET A 68 7.97 2.47 -6.14
C MET A 68 7.77 3.79 -6.86
N ILE A 69 8.83 4.25 -7.53
CA ILE A 69 8.75 5.25 -8.58
C ILE A 69 8.69 4.45 -9.88
N THR A 70 7.57 4.49 -10.59
CA THR A 70 7.29 3.60 -11.71
C THR A 70 6.44 4.30 -12.78
N TYR A 71 6.18 3.60 -13.88
CA TYR A 71 5.19 3.99 -14.88
C TYR A 71 3.96 3.08 -14.76
N GLU A 72 2.78 3.67 -14.63
CA GLU A 72 1.49 2.97 -14.61
C GLU A 72 0.54 3.67 -15.59
N ASP A 73 -0.12 2.91 -16.46
CA ASP A 73 -1.09 3.43 -17.44
C ASP A 73 -0.60 4.65 -18.27
N GLY A 74 0.70 4.68 -18.60
CA GLY A 74 1.31 5.77 -19.38
C GLY A 74 1.63 7.04 -18.58
N LYS A 75 1.63 6.95 -17.24
CA LYS A 75 1.92 8.05 -16.31
C LYS A 75 3.11 7.72 -15.43
N GLU A 76 3.95 8.71 -15.17
CA GLU A 76 4.99 8.62 -14.13
C GLU A 76 4.35 8.74 -12.74
N VAL A 77 4.50 7.71 -11.91
CA VAL A 77 3.79 7.64 -10.63
C VAL A 77 4.68 7.21 -9.48
N ILE A 78 4.36 7.74 -8.30
CA ILE A 78 4.78 7.14 -7.04
C ILE A 78 3.68 6.20 -6.54
N TYR A 79 3.92 4.89 -6.66
CA TYR A 79 2.93 3.88 -6.33
C TYR A 79 3.16 3.35 -4.90
N LEU A 80 2.20 3.57 -4.01
CA LEU A 80 2.16 3.01 -2.67
C LEU A 80 1.74 1.54 -2.74
N TYR A 81 2.66 0.64 -2.38
CA TYR A 81 2.38 -0.80 -2.31
C TYR A 81 1.78 -1.19 -0.97
N GLU A 82 2.40 -0.75 0.13
CA GLU A 82 1.98 -1.13 1.48
C GLU A 82 2.15 0.04 2.44
N ILE A 83 1.23 0.18 3.39
CA ILE A 83 1.36 1.04 4.56
C ILE A 83 0.73 0.36 5.76
N HIS A 84 1.57 -0.01 6.74
CA HIS A 84 1.14 -0.76 7.92
C HIS A 84 1.72 -0.15 9.17
N LEU A 85 0.91 -0.13 10.22
CA LEU A 85 1.27 0.35 11.56
C LEU A 85 0.80 -0.69 12.56
N SER A 86 1.62 -0.99 13.56
CA SER A 86 1.18 -1.82 14.70
C SER A 86 0.05 -1.10 15.44
N SER A 87 -0.82 -1.88 16.07
CA SER A 87 -1.99 -1.37 16.81
C SER A 87 -1.62 -0.30 17.85
N GLU A 88 -0.46 -0.42 18.48
CA GLU A 88 0.08 0.51 19.49
C GLU A 88 0.35 1.92 18.98
N VAL A 89 0.61 2.10 17.68
CA VAL A 89 0.95 3.40 17.08
C VAL A 89 -0.10 3.89 16.08
N GLN A 90 -1.21 3.15 15.93
CA GLN A 90 -2.36 3.58 15.14
C GLN A 90 -3.14 4.70 15.84
N LYS A 91 -4.01 5.39 15.08
CA LYS A 91 -4.89 6.47 15.55
C LYS A 91 -4.18 7.70 16.16
N GLN A 92 -2.87 7.79 15.99
CA GLN A 92 -2.03 8.92 16.44
C GLN A 92 -1.60 9.84 15.28
N GLY A 93 -2.24 9.73 14.11
CA GLY A 93 -1.93 10.55 12.93
C GLY A 93 -0.69 10.10 12.13
N LEU A 94 0.01 9.04 12.57
CA LEU A 94 1.23 8.56 11.92
C LEU A 94 1.01 8.10 10.47
N GLY A 95 -0.10 7.40 10.19
CA GLY A 95 -0.42 6.96 8.81
C GLY A 95 -0.62 8.15 7.87
N LYS A 96 -1.34 9.17 8.34
CA LYS A 96 -1.51 10.46 7.63
C LYS A 96 -0.15 11.09 7.32
N ARG A 97 0.75 11.12 8.32
CA ARG A 97 2.09 11.70 8.16
C ARG A 97 2.96 10.95 7.15
N LEU A 98 2.92 9.62 7.14
CA LEU A 98 3.63 8.81 6.15
C LEU A 98 3.13 9.06 4.72
N LEU A 99 1.81 9.15 4.53
CA LEU A 99 1.22 9.48 3.24
C LEU A 99 1.63 10.89 2.76
N LEU A 100 1.63 11.89 3.65
CA LEU A 100 2.11 13.23 3.29
C LEU A 100 3.59 13.23 2.86
N VAL A 101 4.42 12.39 3.49
CA VAL A 101 5.81 12.19 3.08
C VAL A 101 5.88 11.55 1.68
N LEU A 102 5.05 10.54 1.40
CA LEU A 102 4.96 9.94 0.06
C LEU A 102 4.61 10.99 -1.01
N MET A 103 3.57 11.78 -0.77
CA MET A 103 3.14 12.83 -1.70
C MET A 103 4.25 13.84 -1.98
N GLU A 104 4.98 14.26 -0.94
CA GLU A 104 6.10 15.19 -1.08
C GLU A 104 7.29 14.57 -1.82
N ILE A 105 7.56 13.27 -1.64
CA ILE A 105 8.58 12.56 -2.42
C ILE A 105 8.18 12.56 -3.90
N GLY A 106 6.95 12.15 -4.23
CA GLY A 106 6.44 12.15 -5.61
C GLY A 106 6.57 13.52 -6.27
N ARG A 107 6.14 14.57 -5.57
CA ARG A 107 6.24 15.96 -6.04
C ARG A 107 7.67 16.40 -6.30
N ARG A 108 8.63 16.03 -5.44
CA ARG A 108 10.05 16.41 -5.60
C ARG A 108 10.75 15.66 -6.71
N VAL A 109 10.39 14.39 -6.93
CA VAL A 109 10.91 13.58 -8.04
C VAL A 109 10.30 14.03 -9.37
N GLY A 110 9.12 14.67 -9.34
CA GLY A 110 8.42 15.16 -10.53
C GLY A 110 7.36 14.19 -11.06
N MET A 111 6.83 13.31 -10.22
CA MET A 111 5.79 12.36 -10.60
C MET A 111 4.47 13.06 -10.92
N GLU A 112 3.76 12.55 -11.92
CA GLU A 112 2.46 13.07 -12.34
C GLU A 112 1.36 12.73 -11.33
N LYS A 113 1.40 11.53 -10.76
CA LYS A 113 0.40 11.06 -9.78
C LYS A 113 1.05 10.29 -8.63
N ALA A 114 0.39 10.27 -7.48
CA ALA A 114 0.58 9.22 -6.50
C ALA A 114 -0.52 8.18 -6.69
N MET A 115 -0.22 6.89 -6.60
CA MET A 115 -1.23 5.84 -6.80
C MET A 115 -1.19 4.81 -5.69
N LEU A 116 -2.33 4.18 -5.42
CA LEU A 116 -2.43 3.05 -4.49
C LEU A 116 -3.58 2.13 -4.87
N THR A 117 -3.53 0.88 -4.41
CA THR A 117 -4.68 -0.03 -4.43
C THR A 117 -5.18 -0.26 -3.00
N VAL A 118 -6.49 -0.22 -2.82
CA VAL A 118 -7.14 -0.47 -1.53
C VAL A 118 -8.31 -1.43 -1.68
N PHE A 119 -8.41 -2.41 -0.79
CA PHE A 119 -9.57 -3.29 -0.75
C PHE A 119 -10.85 -2.51 -0.45
N THR A 120 -11.95 -2.83 -1.13
CA THR A 120 -13.25 -2.18 -0.90
C THR A 120 -13.80 -2.45 0.49
N SER A 121 -13.39 -3.56 1.12
CA SER A 121 -13.68 -3.88 2.52
C SER A 121 -12.93 -2.99 3.53
N ASN A 122 -11.80 -2.38 3.15
CA ASN A 122 -10.98 -1.56 4.05
C ASN A 122 -11.45 -0.10 4.08
N GLY A 123 -12.64 0.12 4.66
CA GLY A 123 -13.25 1.46 4.73
C GLY A 123 -12.46 2.45 5.59
N VAL A 124 -11.65 1.99 6.54
CA VAL A 124 -10.79 2.86 7.36
C VAL A 124 -9.67 3.45 6.52
N ALA A 125 -8.97 2.63 5.73
CA ALA A 125 -7.91 3.10 4.84
C ALA A 125 -8.47 4.02 3.74
N GLN A 126 -9.61 3.65 3.13
CA GLN A 126 -10.26 4.49 2.10
C GLN A 126 -10.53 5.91 2.61
N ARG A 127 -11.14 6.06 3.80
CA ARG A 127 -11.40 7.39 4.37
C ARG A 127 -10.12 8.17 4.68
N LEU A 128 -9.05 7.49 5.11
CA LEU A 128 -7.76 8.12 5.32
C LEU A 128 -7.17 8.65 4.01
N TYR A 129 -7.23 7.84 2.94
CA TYR A 129 -6.72 8.23 1.62
C TYR A 129 -7.53 9.39 1.03
N GLU A 130 -8.86 9.33 1.10
CA GLU A 130 -9.76 10.41 0.67
C GLU A 130 -9.46 11.72 1.44
N ALA A 131 -9.22 11.65 2.76
CA ALA A 131 -8.85 12.81 3.58
C ALA A 131 -7.46 13.41 3.26
N ILE A 132 -6.60 12.67 2.55
CA ILE A 132 -5.31 13.16 2.03
C ILE A 132 -5.45 13.76 0.63
N GLY A 133 -6.56 13.48 -0.07
CA GLY A 133 -6.85 13.99 -1.41
C GLY A 133 -6.86 12.94 -2.52
N PHE A 134 -6.70 11.66 -2.18
CA PHE A 134 -6.83 10.58 -3.16
C PHE A 134 -8.29 10.41 -3.60
N GLY A 135 -8.52 10.32 -4.91
CA GLY A 135 -9.80 9.99 -5.52
C GLY A 135 -9.81 8.57 -6.10
N THR A 136 -10.93 8.13 -6.67
CA THR A 136 -10.93 6.92 -7.51
C THR A 136 -10.18 7.24 -8.80
N ASP A 137 -9.18 6.43 -9.14
CA ASP A 137 -8.47 6.57 -10.40
C ASP A 137 -9.33 6.08 -11.58
N GLU A 138 -9.12 6.66 -12.76
CA GLU A 138 -9.86 6.34 -13.99
C GLU A 138 -9.68 4.87 -14.44
N TYR A 139 -8.56 4.24 -14.07
CA TYR A 139 -8.23 2.84 -14.32
C TYR A 139 -8.73 1.88 -13.23
N SER A 140 -9.36 2.40 -12.16
CA SER A 140 -9.98 1.55 -11.14
C SER A 140 -11.05 0.63 -11.75
N PRO A 141 -11.10 -0.66 -11.35
CA PRO A 141 -12.07 -1.60 -11.89
C PRO A 141 -13.50 -1.12 -11.63
N ARG A 142 -14.37 -1.34 -12.62
CA ARG A 142 -15.80 -0.98 -12.57
C ARG A 142 -16.66 -2.22 -12.34
N PRO A 143 -17.88 -2.07 -11.79
CA PRO A 143 -18.81 -3.18 -11.64
C PRO A 143 -19.09 -3.85 -12.98
N ARG A 144 -19.06 -5.19 -13.01
CA ARG A 144 -19.28 -5.96 -14.24
C ARG A 144 -20.62 -6.67 -14.16
N ARG A 145 -21.51 -6.38 -15.11
CA ARG A 145 -22.77 -7.11 -15.27
C ARG A 145 -22.53 -8.42 -16.02
N LEU A 146 -22.92 -9.53 -15.41
CA LEU A 146 -22.80 -10.87 -15.97
C LEU A 146 -24.02 -11.22 -16.84
N ARG A 147 -23.90 -12.28 -17.65
CA ARG A 147 -24.95 -12.73 -18.58
C ARG A 147 -26.26 -13.09 -17.88
N ASN A 148 -26.21 -13.51 -16.61
CA ASN A 148 -27.39 -13.84 -15.80
C ASN A 148 -28.02 -12.61 -15.11
N GLY A 149 -27.56 -11.40 -15.42
CA GLY A 149 -28.05 -10.15 -14.81
C GLY A 149 -27.38 -9.78 -13.49
N MET A 150 -26.58 -10.66 -12.87
CA MET A 150 -25.85 -10.38 -11.63
C MET A 150 -24.79 -9.31 -11.85
N VAL A 151 -24.73 -8.31 -10.97
CA VAL A 151 -23.66 -7.30 -10.94
C VAL A 151 -22.58 -7.79 -9.99
N LYS A 152 -21.37 -7.97 -10.50
CA LYS A 152 -20.19 -8.30 -9.70
C LYS A 152 -19.42 -7.01 -9.40
N GLU A 153 -19.42 -6.63 -8.13
CA GLU A 153 -18.63 -5.52 -7.61
C GLU A 153 -17.14 -5.90 -7.54
N PRO A 154 -16.22 -4.94 -7.76
CA PRO A 154 -14.80 -5.16 -7.52
C PRO A 154 -14.50 -5.25 -6.01
N ASP A 155 -13.50 -6.06 -5.68
CA ASP A 155 -12.99 -6.26 -4.32
C ASP A 155 -11.88 -5.27 -3.93
N TYR A 156 -11.41 -4.45 -4.87
CA TYR A 156 -10.48 -3.34 -4.65
C TYR A 156 -10.82 -2.12 -5.52
N ARG A 157 -10.25 -0.97 -5.14
CA ARG A 157 -10.24 0.28 -5.88
C ARG A 157 -8.80 0.70 -6.11
N ILE A 158 -8.53 1.27 -7.28
CA ILE A 158 -7.29 2.02 -7.53
C ILE A 158 -7.60 3.48 -7.21
N MET A 159 -6.72 4.13 -6.47
CA MET A 159 -6.85 5.54 -6.09
C MET A 159 -5.62 6.33 -6.50
N SER A 160 -5.82 7.59 -6.90
CA SER A 160 -4.75 8.53 -7.29
C SER A 160 -5.02 9.97 -6.87
#